data_AF-A0AAV6AZW4-F1
#
_entry.id   AF-A0AAV6AZW4-F1
#
_cell.length_a   1.000
_cell.length_b   1.000
_cell.length_c   1.000
_cell.angle_alpha   90.00
_cell.angle_beta   90.00
_cell.angle_gamma   90.00
#
_symmetry.space_group_name_H-M   'P 1'
#
loop_
_entity.id
_entity.type
_entity.pdbx_description
1 polymer ?
#
loop_
_entity_poly.entity_id
_entity_poly.type
_entity_poly.pdbx_seq_one_letter_code
_entity_poly.pdbx_strand_id
1 'polypeptide(L)'
;MIALTDSLERLPKPTFVRAWCAIAYLHPGLHPDGYESADSGWPRVLRRFAAEAWRRTDAGELSDEELYCSEATWSGLYDRMLVHLPDETERRLELAAEFGESMDA
;
A
#
# COMPACT_ATOMS: atom_id res chain seq x y z
N MET A 1 -12.02 0.83 -14.29
CA MET A 1 -12.43 -0.23 -13.35
C MET A 1 -11.44 -1.38 -13.50
N ILE A 2 -10.49 -1.54 -12.57
CA ILE A 2 -9.49 -2.63 -12.65
C ILE A 2 -10.22 -3.93 -12.30
N ALA A 3 -10.30 -4.84 -13.26
CA ALA A 3 -10.95 -6.13 -13.06
C ALA A 3 -10.09 -6.97 -12.10
N LEU A 4 -10.59 -7.23 -10.89
CA LEU A 4 -9.97 -8.09 -9.87
C LEU A 4 -9.84 -9.59 -10.28
N THR A 5 -10.14 -9.89 -11.55
CA THR A 5 -10.16 -11.21 -12.18
C THR A 5 -8.88 -11.55 -12.94
N ASP A 6 -8.07 -10.57 -13.33
CA ASP A 6 -6.78 -10.85 -13.95
C ASP A 6 -5.77 -11.39 -12.93
N SER A 7 -4.91 -12.31 -13.36
CA SER A 7 -3.85 -12.85 -12.49
C SER A 7 -2.92 -11.73 -12.04
N LEU A 8 -2.62 -11.66 -10.74
CA LEU A 8 -1.76 -10.62 -10.16
C LEU A 8 -0.37 -10.59 -10.81
N GLU A 9 0.15 -11.74 -11.20
CA GLU A 9 1.41 -11.93 -11.92
C GLU A 9 1.44 -11.19 -13.26
N ARG A 10 0.28 -11.02 -13.91
CA ARG A 10 0.15 -10.38 -15.23
C ARG A 10 -0.09 -8.87 -15.14
N LEU A 11 -0.30 -8.33 -13.94
CA LEU A 11 -0.50 -6.89 -13.79
C LEU A 11 0.82 -6.15 -14.08
N PRO A 12 0.78 -5.07 -14.90
CA PRO A 12 1.93 -4.18 -15.05
C PRO A 12 2.35 -3.64 -13.68
N LYS A 13 3.66 -3.50 -13.46
CA LYS A 13 4.22 -3.02 -12.18
C LYS A 13 3.50 -1.77 -11.64
N PRO A 14 3.28 -0.69 -12.41
CA PRO A 14 2.58 0.50 -11.89
C PRO A 14 1.14 0.23 -11.43
N THR A 15 0.45 -0.73 -12.08
CA THR A 15 -0.91 -1.10 -11.69
C THR A 15 -0.91 -1.95 -10.42
N PHE A 16 0.05 -2.87 -10.30
CA PHE A 16 0.23 -3.67 -9.09
C PHE A 16 0.59 -2.80 -7.89
N VAL A 17 1.60 -1.93 -8.01
CA VAL A 17 2.04 -1.02 -6.94
C VAL A 17 0.89 -0.13 -6.47
N ARG A 18 0.11 0.44 -7.39
CA ARG A 18 -1.08 1.23 -6.99
C ARG A 18 -2.10 0.43 -6.20
N ALA A 19 -2.38 -0.82 -6.60
CA ALA A 19 -3.30 -1.68 -5.86
C ALA A 19 -2.73 -2.10 -4.50
N TRP A 20 -1.42 -2.34 -4.42
CA TRP A 20 -0.70 -2.67 -3.21
C TRP A 20 -0.69 -1.52 -2.20
N CYS A 21 -0.33 -0.30 -2.64
CA CYS A 21 -0.44 0.92 -1.82
C CYS A 21 -1.86 1.16 -1.31
N ALA A 22 -2.88 0.90 -2.14
CA ALA A 22 -4.28 1.03 -1.72
C ALA A 22 -4.64 0.05 -0.60
N ILE A 23 -4.14 -1.20 -0.64
CA ILE A 23 -4.31 -2.16 0.45
C ILE A 23 -3.62 -1.67 1.72
N ALA A 24 -2.37 -1.18 1.62
CA ALA A 24 -1.62 -0.64 2.75
C ALA A 24 -2.35 0.56 3.39
N TYR A 25 -2.88 1.48 2.59
CA TYR A 25 -3.68 2.61 3.07
C TYR A 25 -5.01 2.18 3.73
N LEU A 26 -5.71 1.20 3.14
CA LEU A 26 -7.00 0.71 3.66
C LEU A 26 -6.84 -0.16 4.91
N HIS A 27 -5.69 -0.81 5.06
CA HIS A 27 -5.39 -1.76 6.14
C HIS A 27 -3.97 -1.55 6.70
N PRO A 28 -3.69 -0.40 7.33
CA PRO A 28 -2.31 -0.05 7.69
C PRO A 28 -1.67 -0.90 8.80
N GLY A 29 -2.45 -1.77 9.44
CA GLY A 29 -1.92 -2.76 10.40
C GLY A 29 -1.38 -4.04 9.75
N LEU A 30 -1.53 -4.22 8.42
CA LEU A 30 -1.09 -5.43 7.72
C LEU A 30 0.38 -5.33 7.33
N HIS A 31 1.25 -5.98 8.10
CA HIS A 31 2.67 -6.05 7.76
C HIS A 31 2.93 -7.06 6.63
N PRO A 32 3.72 -6.72 5.59
CA PRO A 32 4.04 -7.63 4.48
C PRO A 32 4.63 -8.97 4.95
N ASP A 33 5.57 -8.96 5.90
CA ASP A 33 6.25 -10.15 6.42
C ASP A 33 5.31 -11.12 7.15
N GLY A 34 4.16 -10.63 7.63
CA GLY A 34 3.21 -11.41 8.42
C GLY A 34 2.19 -12.19 7.59
N TYR A 35 2.19 -12.08 6.26
CA TYR A 35 1.06 -12.51 5.42
C TYR A 35 0.73 -14.01 5.48
N GLU A 36 1.70 -14.86 5.81
CA GLU A 36 1.50 -16.30 5.97
C GLU A 36 0.91 -16.68 7.34
N SER A 37 1.15 -15.86 8.37
CA SER A 37 0.68 -16.13 9.73
C SER A 37 -0.84 -16.11 9.83
N ALA A 38 -1.41 -17.02 10.61
CA ALA A 38 -2.85 -17.05 10.87
C ALA A 38 -3.31 -15.83 11.68
N ASP A 39 -2.46 -15.32 12.56
CA ASP A 39 -2.79 -14.28 13.55
C ASP A 39 -2.34 -12.88 13.13
N SER A 40 -1.84 -12.69 11.91
CA SER A 40 -1.35 -11.39 11.41
C SER A 40 -2.43 -10.39 11.02
N GLY A 41 -3.71 -10.76 11.14
CA GLY A 41 -4.85 -9.92 10.74
C GLY A 41 -5.13 -9.91 9.23
N TRP A 42 -4.30 -10.56 8.40
CA TRP A 42 -4.48 -10.60 6.95
C TRP A 42 -5.78 -11.30 6.52
N PRO A 43 -6.69 -10.60 5.81
CA PRO A 43 -7.83 -11.24 5.17
C PRO A 43 -7.36 -12.26 4.13
N ARG A 44 -7.96 -13.47 4.12
CA ARG A 44 -7.56 -14.58 3.22
C ARG A 44 -7.47 -14.15 1.76
N VAL A 45 -8.39 -13.31 1.28
CA VAL A 45 -8.45 -12.84 -0.11
C VAL A 45 -7.33 -11.85 -0.46
N LEU A 46 -6.75 -11.17 0.52
CA LEU A 46 -5.70 -10.17 0.31
C LEU A 46 -4.29 -10.75 0.43
N ARG A 47 -4.11 -11.90 1.09
CA ARG A 47 -2.80 -12.57 1.22
C ARG A 47 -2.09 -12.80 -0.12
N ARG A 48 -2.84 -13.05 -1.19
CA ARG A 48 -2.30 -13.20 -2.55
C ARG A 48 -1.57 -11.95 -3.07
N PHE A 49 -1.93 -10.75 -2.60
CA PHE A 49 -1.23 -9.53 -2.96
C PHE A 49 0.12 -9.41 -2.25
N ALA A 50 0.18 -9.76 -0.96
CA ALA A 50 1.45 -9.81 -0.23
C ALA A 50 2.40 -10.88 -0.79
N ALA A 51 1.87 -12.06 -1.13
CA ALA A 51 2.63 -13.11 -1.80
C ALA A 51 3.22 -12.64 -3.13
N GLU A 52 2.42 -11.94 -3.95
CA GLU A 52 2.90 -11.37 -5.22
C GLU A 52 3.90 -10.22 -5.01
N ALA A 53 3.72 -9.40 -3.98
CA ALA A 53 4.67 -8.32 -3.65
C ALA A 53 6.04 -8.92 -3.31
N TRP A 54 6.09 -9.93 -2.44
CA TRP A 54 7.32 -10.67 -2.13
C TRP A 54 7.93 -11.34 -3.36
N ARG A 55 7.12 -12.04 -4.18
CA ARG A 55 7.60 -12.64 -5.43
C ARG A 55 8.29 -11.62 -6.34
N ARG A 56 7.71 -10.42 -6.46
CA ARG A 56 8.28 -9.32 -7.27
C ARG A 56 9.53 -8.73 -6.63
N THR A 57 9.58 -8.56 -5.30
CA THR A 57 10.79 -8.11 -4.59
C THR A 57 11.93 -9.10 -4.77
N ASP A 58 11.68 -10.40 -4.58
CA ASP A 58 12.68 -11.47 -4.77
C ASP A 58 13.21 -11.51 -6.22
N ALA A 59 12.37 -11.13 -7.19
CA ALA A 59 12.75 -10.99 -8.60
C ALA A 59 13.45 -9.66 -8.94
N GLY A 60 13.59 -8.73 -7.98
CA GLY A 60 14.12 -7.39 -8.19
C GLY A 60 13.17 -6.45 -8.96
N GLU A 61 11.90 -6.82 -9.12
CA GLU A 61 10.88 -6.01 -9.77
C GLU A 61 10.31 -4.91 -8.85
N LEU A 62 10.33 -5.11 -7.52
CA LEU A 62 9.92 -4.12 -6.52
C LEU A 62 11.08 -3.75 -5.60
N SER A 63 11.18 -2.47 -5.25
CA SER A 63 12.08 -2.00 -4.19
C SER A 63 11.49 -2.28 -2.80
N ASP A 64 12.31 -2.17 -1.76
CA ASP A 64 11.85 -2.24 -0.37
C ASP A 64 10.82 -1.15 -0.05
N GLU A 65 11.01 0.05 -0.60
CA GLU A 65 10.07 1.16 -0.45
C GLU A 65 8.70 0.84 -1.05
N GLU A 66 8.67 0.20 -2.22
CA GLU A 66 7.44 -0.27 -2.85
C GLU A 66 6.83 -1.48 -2.10
N LEU A 67 7.66 -2.36 -1.52
CA LEU A 67 7.19 -3.50 -0.74
C LEU A 67 6.48 -3.06 0.54
N TYR A 68 7.08 -2.15 1.31
CA TYR A 68 6.53 -1.72 2.59
C TYR A 68 5.47 -0.63 2.47
N CYS A 69 5.44 0.12 1.36
CA CYS A 69 4.47 1.19 1.12
C CYS A 69 4.32 2.13 2.32
N SER A 70 5.44 2.48 2.96
CA SER A 70 5.45 3.17 4.27
C SER A 70 4.58 4.42 4.26
N GLU A 71 4.62 5.22 3.21
CA GLU A 71 3.82 6.45 3.08
C GLU A 71 2.31 6.19 3.00
N ALA A 72 1.89 5.17 2.26
CA ALA A 72 0.48 4.80 2.15
C ALA A 72 -0.04 4.25 3.49
N THR A 73 0.76 3.43 4.17
CA THR A 73 0.49 2.92 5.52
C THR A 73 0.31 4.06 6.50
N TRP A 74 1.26 5.00 6.56
CA TRP A 74 1.19 6.17 7.44
C TRP A 74 0.00 7.07 7.13
N SER A 75 -0.24 7.38 5.85
CA SER A 75 -1.41 8.16 5.42
C SER A 75 -2.71 7.54 5.89
N GLY A 76 -2.82 6.21 5.76
CA GLY A 76 -3.97 5.45 6.26
C GLY A 76 -4.11 5.54 7.78
N LEU A 77 -3.03 5.39 8.55
CA LEU A 77 -3.07 5.53 10.01
C LEU A 77 -3.54 6.93 10.40
N TYR A 78 -2.90 7.95 9.83
CA TYR A 78 -3.19 9.33 10.13
C TYR A 78 -4.66 9.65 9.87
N ASP A 79 -5.20 9.32 8.70
CA ASP A 79 -6.61 9.59 8.37
C ASP A 79 -7.63 8.95 9.33
N ARG A 80 -7.21 7.95 10.13
CA ARG A 80 -8.04 7.29 11.14
C ARG A 80 -7.80 7.79 12.56
N MET A 81 -6.83 8.68 12.79
CA MET A 81 -6.58 9.26 14.11
C MET A 81 -7.69 10.23 14.49
N LEU A 82 -8.16 10.12 15.74
CA LEU A 82 -9.21 10.99 16.29
C LEU A 82 -8.65 12.34 16.79
N VAL A 83 -7.35 12.38 17.07
CA VAL A 83 -6.60 13.59 17.45
C VAL A 83 -5.31 13.57 16.64
N HIS A 84 -5.07 14.61 15.86
CA HIS A 84 -3.79 14.82 15.19
C HIS A 84 -2.94 15.76 16.02
N LEU A 85 -1.67 15.41 16.22
CA LEU A 85 -0.69 16.39 16.67
C LEU A 85 -0.37 17.37 15.53
N PRO A 86 0.09 18.60 15.83
CA PRO A 86 0.38 19.61 14.80
C PRO A 86 1.32 19.11 13.69
N ASP A 87 2.40 18.43 14.05
CA ASP A 87 3.42 17.90 13.13
C ASP A 87 2.84 16.81 12.19
N GLU A 88 1.88 16.03 12.67
CA GLU A 88 1.19 15.01 11.87
C GLU A 88 0.25 15.64 10.84
N THR A 89 -0.31 16.80 11.16
CA THR A 89 -1.14 17.58 10.22
C THR A 89 -0.28 18.17 9.11
N GLU A 90 0.91 18.67 9.45
CA GLU A 90 1.88 19.18 8.47
C GLU A 90 2.31 18.08 7.49
N ARG A 91 2.71 16.90 7.99
CA ARG A 91 3.09 15.76 7.15
C ARG A 91 1.97 15.32 6.19
N ARG A 92 0.70 15.34 6.62
CA ARG A 92 -0.44 15.02 5.75
C ARG A 92 -0.61 16.03 4.62
N LEU A 93 -0.40 17.31 4.89
CA LEU A 93 -0.50 18.36 3.88
C LEU A 93 0.64 18.27 2.86
N GLU A 94 1.86 17.95 3.30
CA GLU A 94 3.00 17.68 2.42
C GLU A 94 2.70 16.51 1.46
N LEU A 95 2.26 15.37 2.01
CA LEU A 95 1.90 14.20 1.21
C LEU A 95 0.76 14.52 0.22
N ALA A 96 -0.27 15.23 0.67
CA ALA A 96 -1.37 15.63 -0.20
C ALA A 96 -0.92 16.56 -1.33
N ALA A 97 0.06 17.45 -1.10
CA ALA A 97 0.63 18.30 -2.12
C ALA A 97 1.49 17.50 -3.12
N GLU A 98 2.35 16.62 -2.61
CA GLU A 98 3.24 15.77 -3.41
C GLU A 98 2.46 14.81 -4.34
N PHE A 99 1.37 14.22 -3.85
CA PHE A 99 0.52 13.31 -4.62
C PHE A 99 -0.63 14.02 -5.36
N GLY A 100 -0.92 15.27 -5.04
CA GLY A 100 -2.04 16.05 -5.58
C GLY A 100 -1.73 16.83 -6.86
N GLU A 101 -0.46 17.12 -7.15
CA GLU A 101 -0.06 17.79 -8.39
C GLU A 101 0.12 16.79 -9.56
N SER A 102 -0.99 16.27 -10.06
CA SER A 102 -1.14 15.89 -11.47
C SER A 102 -2.59 16.13 -11.92
N MET A 103 -3.02 17.38 -11.87
CA MET A 103 -4.27 17.80 -12.49
C MET A 103 -4.06 19.06 -13.32
N ASP A 104 -3.09 18.98 -14.23
CA ASP A 104 -3.03 19.85 -15.42
C ASP A 104 -3.30 18.99 -16.66
N ALA A 105 -4.57 18.98 -17.09
CA ALA A 105 -5.03 18.68 -18.44
C ALA A 105 -6.34 19.43 -18.72
#